data_AF-A0A2J6RL13-F1
#
_entry.id   AF-A0A2J6RL13-F1
#
_cell.length_a   1.000
_cell.length_b   1.000
_cell.length_c   1.000
_cell.angle_alpha   90.00
_cell.angle_beta   90.00
_cell.angle_gamma   90.00
#
_symmetry.space_group_name_H-M   'P 1'
#
loop_
_entity.id
_entity.type
_entity.pdbx_description
1 polymer ?
#
loop_
_entity_poly.entity_id
_entity_poly.type
_entity_poly.pdbx_seq_one_letter_code
_entity_poly.pdbx_strand_id
1 'polypeptide(L)'
;MNILFTLFGYAYLSDVPSAKENPHAPSSAFRQSKWFTRGWTLQELLAPMVVVFYDAKWVEIGTKSSLEKLVSHTTRIRSTDHREEASTAQKTSRAAMRQTTRIEDTAYCLLGLSSVNMPLLYGEGEKAFLRL
;
A
#
# COMPACT_ATOMS: atom_id res chain seq x y z
N MET A 1 13.41 6.66 7.05
CA MET A 1 13.36 6.63 5.57
C MET A 1 12.23 7.55 5.15
N ASN A 2 12.54 8.80 4.77
CA ASN A 2 11.55 9.79 4.38
C ASN A 2 11.07 9.49 2.96
N ILE A 3 9.94 8.81 2.82
CA ILE A 3 9.25 8.66 1.54
C ILE A 3 8.46 9.95 1.27
N LEU A 4 9.19 11.05 1.08
CA LEU A 4 8.64 12.36 0.75
C LEU A 4 9.01 12.66 -0.71
N PHE A 5 7.98 12.72 -1.57
CA PHE A 5 7.98 13.26 -2.94
C PHE A 5 8.66 12.46 -4.07
N THR A 6 8.42 11.16 -4.18
CA THR A 6 8.69 10.46 -5.45
C THR A 6 7.54 10.67 -6.44
N LEU A 7 7.82 11.20 -7.64
CA LEU A 7 6.81 11.35 -8.70
C LEU A 7 6.32 9.99 -9.23
N PHE A 8 7.22 8.99 -9.25
CA PHE A 8 7.00 7.65 -9.78
C PHE A 8 7.34 6.58 -8.73
N GLY A 9 6.50 5.54 -8.66
CA GLY A 9 6.72 4.33 -7.88
C GLY A 9 6.49 3.08 -8.73
N TYR A 10 7.12 1.99 -8.34
CA TYR A 10 7.01 0.71 -9.01
C TYR A 10 6.58 -0.35 -8.00
N ALA A 11 5.54 -1.10 -8.33
CA ALA A 11 5.02 -2.18 -7.52
C ALA A 11 5.29 -3.50 -8.24
N TYR A 12 6.21 -4.29 -7.71
CA TYR A 12 6.53 -5.63 -8.21
C TYR A 12 5.68 -6.67 -7.46
N LEU A 13 4.83 -7.38 -8.19
CA LEU A 13 3.91 -8.38 -7.66
C LEU A 13 4.46 -9.77 -7.99
N SER A 14 5.33 -10.28 -7.11
CA SER A 14 5.99 -11.59 -7.30
C SER A 14 5.02 -12.78 -7.33
N ASP A 15 3.80 -12.60 -6.84
CA ASP A 15 2.73 -13.59 -6.79
C ASP A 15 1.71 -13.45 -7.94
N VAL A 16 1.96 -12.56 -8.90
CA VAL A 16 1.20 -12.47 -10.14
C VAL A 16 2.01 -13.11 -11.27
N PRO A 17 1.60 -14.27 -11.81
CA PRO A 17 2.42 -15.04 -12.75
C PRO A 17 2.46 -14.48 -14.17
N SER A 18 1.46 -13.67 -14.56
CA SER A 18 1.32 -13.16 -15.92
C SER A 18 0.45 -11.91 -16.01
N ALA A 19 1.00 -10.83 -16.55
CA ALA A 19 0.28 -9.60 -16.88
C ALA A 19 -0.75 -9.76 -18.01
N LYS A 20 -0.72 -10.87 -18.75
CA LYS A 20 -1.72 -11.18 -19.79
C LYS A 20 -3.07 -11.61 -19.21
N GLU A 21 -3.13 -11.96 -17.93
CA GLU A 21 -4.40 -12.24 -17.27
C GLU A 21 -5.23 -10.95 -17.16
N ASN A 22 -6.55 -11.03 -17.36
CA ASN A 22 -7.41 -9.88 -17.15
C ASN A 22 -7.43 -9.48 -15.65
N PRO A 23 -6.85 -8.33 -15.25
CA PRO A 23 -6.77 -7.95 -13.85
C PRO A 23 -8.16 -7.66 -13.25
N HIS A 24 -9.16 -7.36 -14.08
CA HIS A 24 -10.53 -7.10 -13.63
C HIS A 24 -11.33 -8.36 -13.29
N ALA A 25 -10.89 -9.55 -13.69
CA ALA A 25 -11.57 -10.80 -13.35
C ALA A 25 -11.70 -10.94 -11.82
N PRO A 26 -12.84 -11.44 -11.28
CA PRO A 26 -13.07 -11.49 -9.83
C PRO A 26 -11.99 -12.25 -9.05
N SER A 27 -11.43 -13.29 -9.64
CA SER A 27 -10.38 -14.15 -9.06
C SER A 27 -9.02 -13.92 -9.69
N SER A 28 -8.74 -12.74 -10.24
CA SER A 28 -7.43 -12.49 -10.87
C SER A 28 -6.29 -12.58 -9.86
N ALA A 29 -5.11 -13.03 -10.30
CA ALA A 29 -3.93 -13.05 -9.43
C ALA A 29 -3.58 -11.65 -8.93
N PHE A 30 -3.81 -10.61 -9.75
CA PHE A 30 -3.62 -9.22 -9.35
C PHE A 30 -4.47 -8.87 -8.12
N ARG A 31 -5.78 -9.13 -8.14
CA ARG A 31 -6.67 -8.81 -7.00
C ARG A 31 -6.26 -9.51 -5.71
N GLN A 32 -5.74 -10.72 -5.84
CA GLN A 32 -5.35 -11.57 -4.72
C GLN A 32 -3.91 -11.37 -4.28
N SER A 33 -3.17 -10.47 -4.93
CA SER A 33 -1.76 -10.27 -4.61
C SER A 33 -1.60 -9.81 -3.16
N LYS A 34 -0.68 -10.49 -2.46
CA LYS A 34 -0.21 -10.15 -1.13
C LYS A 34 0.36 -8.75 -1.07
N TRP A 35 0.77 -8.16 -2.20
CA TRP A 35 1.21 -6.77 -2.24
C TRP A 35 0.14 -5.83 -1.68
N PHE A 36 -1.16 -6.07 -1.92
CA PHE A 36 -2.24 -5.23 -1.40
C PHE A 36 -2.50 -5.39 0.11
N THR A 37 -1.99 -6.45 0.73
CA THR A 37 -2.15 -6.70 2.17
C THR A 37 -0.87 -6.46 2.95
N ARG A 38 0.31 -6.40 2.33
CA ARG A 38 1.55 -6.08 3.06
C ARG A 38 1.48 -4.70 3.70
N GLY A 39 2.05 -4.57 4.89
CA GLY A 39 2.05 -3.31 5.63
C GLY A 39 2.69 -2.13 4.88
N TRP A 40 3.93 -2.32 4.41
CA TRP A 40 4.73 -1.23 3.84
C TRP A 40 4.21 -0.71 2.49
N THR A 41 3.48 -1.54 1.74
CA THR A 41 2.98 -1.19 0.40
C THR A 41 1.89 -0.11 0.43
N LEU A 42 1.31 0.15 1.60
CA LEU A 42 0.40 1.28 1.79
C LEU A 42 1.10 2.61 1.51
N GLN A 43 2.35 2.76 1.98
CA GLN A 43 3.14 3.96 1.72
C GLN A 43 3.58 4.00 0.25
N GLU A 44 3.97 2.86 -0.31
CA GLU A 44 4.34 2.74 -1.74
C GLU A 44 3.19 3.10 -2.69
N LEU A 45 1.93 2.88 -2.27
CA LEU A 45 0.76 3.23 -3.07
C LEU A 45 0.40 4.73 -2.99
N LEU A 46 0.54 5.30 -1.79
CA LEU A 46 0.07 6.65 -1.45
C LEU A 46 1.10 7.74 -1.67
N ALA A 47 2.39 7.43 -1.53
CA ALA A 47 3.44 8.44 -1.65
C ALA A 47 3.67 8.91 -3.10
N PRO A 48 3.62 8.04 -4.13
CA PRO A 48 3.83 8.47 -5.51
C PRO A 48 2.54 8.95 -6.19
N MET A 49 2.67 9.95 -7.07
CA MET A 49 1.57 10.32 -7.97
C MET A 49 1.28 9.19 -8.96
N VAL A 50 2.32 8.63 -9.57
CA VAL A 50 2.23 7.53 -10.52
C VAL A 50 2.79 6.25 -9.90
N VAL A 51 2.02 5.17 -9.94
CA VAL A 51 2.50 3.82 -9.60
C VAL A 51 2.27 2.90 -10.79
N VAL A 52 3.28 2.16 -11.20
CA VAL A 52 3.20 1.13 -12.25
C VAL A 52 3.31 -0.25 -11.60
N PHE A 53 2.38 -1.13 -11.92
CA PHE A 53 2.34 -2.50 -11.42
C PHE A 53 2.98 -3.45 -12.43
N TYR A 54 3.87 -4.31 -11.95
CA TYR A 54 4.56 -5.33 -12.73
C TYR A 54 4.27 -6.72 -12.18
N ASP A 55 4.15 -7.70 -13.08
CA ASP A 55 4.04 -9.11 -12.72
C ASP A 55 5.41 -9.70 -12.32
N ALA A 56 5.43 -11.00 -11.98
CA ALA A 56 6.64 -11.74 -11.58
C ALA A 56 7.72 -11.83 -12.68
N LYS A 57 7.40 -11.44 -13.92
CA LYS A 57 8.30 -11.41 -15.08
C LYS A 57 8.69 -9.99 -15.47
N TRP A 58 8.38 -9.00 -14.62
CA TRP A 58 8.58 -7.59 -14.89
C TRP A 58 7.83 -7.07 -16.12
N VAL A 59 6.71 -7.71 -16.46
CA VAL A 59 5.80 -7.22 -17.51
C VAL A 59 4.77 -6.29 -16.87
N GLU A 60 4.56 -5.12 -17.47
CA GLU A 60 3.58 -4.15 -17.01
C GLU A 60 2.17 -4.74 -17.05
N ILE A 61 1.48 -4.65 -15.91
CA ILE A 61 0.05 -4.99 -15.77
C ILE A 61 -0.79 -3.73 -16.02
N GLY A 62 -0.32 -2.58 -15.55
CA GLY A 62 -0.95 -1.28 -15.72
C GLY A 62 -0.53 -0.30 -14.63
N THR A 63 -1.12 0.89 -14.67
CA THR A 63 -0.85 1.98 -13.72
C THR A 63 -1.96 2.12 -12.68
N LYS A 64 -1.65 2.77 -11.54
CA LYS A 64 -2.63 3.14 -10.50
C LYS A 64 -3.85 3.89 -11.07
N SER A 65 -3.66 4.76 -12.05
CA SER A 65 -4.75 5.46 -12.71
C SER A 65 -5.56 4.55 -13.62
N SER A 66 -4.90 3.73 -14.46
CA SER A 66 -5.61 2.79 -15.35
C SER A 66 -6.41 1.72 -14.58
N LEU A 67 -5.93 1.33 -13.40
CA LEU A 67 -6.52 0.32 -12.53
C LEU A 67 -7.23 0.92 -11.31
N GLU A 68 -7.62 2.20 -11.36
CA GLU A 68 -8.15 2.94 -10.21
C GLU A 68 -9.27 2.19 -9.48
N LYS A 69 -10.31 1.78 -10.21
CA LYS A 69 -11.47 1.07 -9.63
C LYS A 69 -11.05 -0.21 -8.93
N LEU A 70 -10.05 -0.90 -9.49
CA LEU A 70 -9.52 -2.16 -9.00
C LEU A 70 -8.71 -1.94 -7.71
N VAL A 71 -7.75 -1.02 -7.76
CA VAL A 71 -6.93 -0.62 -6.62
C VAL A 71 -7.81 -0.12 -5.48
N SER A 72 -8.78 0.76 -5.77
CA SER A 72 -9.72 1.28 -4.79
C SER A 72 -10.56 0.18 -4.14
N HIS A 73 -11.05 -0.78 -4.92
CA HIS A 73 -11.78 -1.92 -4.38
C HIS A 73 -10.91 -2.80 -3.46
N THR A 74 -9.67 -3.09 -3.86
CA THR A 74 -8.74 -3.95 -3.08
C THR A 74 -8.20 -3.28 -1.82
N THR A 75 -8.01 -1.96 -1.84
CA THR A 75 -7.30 -1.24 -0.76
C THR A 75 -8.18 -0.30 0.05
N ARG A 76 -9.40 0.00 -0.42
CA ARG A 76 -10.29 1.06 0.08
C ARG A 76 -9.67 2.46 0.01
N ILE A 77 -8.76 2.67 -0.96
CA ILE A 77 -8.08 3.94 -1.21
C ILE A 77 -8.47 4.44 -2.59
N ARG A 78 -9.12 5.60 -2.66
CA ARG A 78 -9.47 6.25 -3.93
C ARG A 78 -8.25 6.96 -4.51
N SER A 79 -8.23 7.18 -5.82
CA SER A 79 -7.16 7.95 -6.46
C SER A 79 -7.07 9.38 -5.93
N THR A 80 -8.21 9.94 -5.53
CA THR A 80 -8.37 11.29 -4.96
C THR A 80 -8.03 11.38 -3.48
N ASP A 81 -7.76 10.25 -2.81
CA ASP A 81 -7.49 10.28 -1.37
C ASP A 81 -6.10 10.88 -1.13
N HIS A 82 -6.06 12.17 -0.81
CA HIS A 82 -4.85 12.80 -0.33
C HIS A 82 -4.49 12.24 1.05
N ARG A 83 -3.19 12.02 1.27
CA ARG A 83 -2.62 11.46 2.51
C ARG A 83 -3.11 12.19 3.76
N GLU A 84 -3.30 13.50 3.66
CA GLU A 84 -3.64 14.39 4.77
C GLU A 84 -5.15 14.48 5.03
N GLU A 85 -6.00 14.23 4.03
CA GLU A 85 -7.46 14.44 4.12
C GLU A 85 -8.22 13.27 4.76
N ALA A 86 -7.58 12.10 4.90
CA ALA A 86 -8.21 10.96 5.54
C ALA A 86 -8.36 11.17 7.07
N SER A 87 -9.52 10.84 7.63
CA SER A 87 -9.73 10.84 9.08
C SER A 87 -8.86 9.79 9.77
N THR A 88 -8.58 9.97 11.07
CA THR A 88 -7.86 8.96 11.87
C THR A 88 -8.51 7.59 11.75
N ALA A 89 -9.85 7.52 11.79
CA ALA A 89 -10.58 6.26 11.62
C ALA A 89 -10.36 5.61 10.24
N GLN A 90 -10.31 6.39 9.16
CA GLN A 90 -10.00 5.88 7.82
C GLN A 90 -8.57 5.39 7.72
N LYS A 91 -7.61 6.13 8.29
CA LYS A 91 -6.19 5.73 8.33
C LYS A 91 -6.03 4.41 9.07
N THR A 92 -6.62 4.29 10.26
CA THR A 92 -6.62 3.05 11.05
C THR A 92 -7.32 1.90 10.32
N SER A 93 -8.44 2.14 9.65
CA SER A 93 -9.13 1.11 8.85
C SER A 93 -8.27 0.58 7.70
N ARG A 94 -7.49 1.45 7.04
CA ARG A 94 -6.56 1.05 5.97
C ARG A 94 -5.41 0.18 6.50
N ALA A 95 -4.92 0.45 7.71
CA ALA A 95 -3.88 -0.36 8.36
C ALA A 95 -4.43 -1.68 8.91
N ALA A 96 -5.69 -1.72 9.37
CA ALA A 96 -6.32 -2.93 9.91
C ALA A 96 -6.44 -4.07 8.87
N MET A 97 -6.51 -3.74 7.58
CA MET A 97 -6.54 -4.72 6.50
C MET A 97 -5.14 -5.27 6.15
N ARG A 98 -4.08 -4.79 6.81
CA ARG A 98 -2.69 -5.15 6.48
C ARG A 98 -2.18 -6.30 7.33
N GLN A 99 -1.33 -7.11 6.71
CA GLN A 99 -0.55 -8.17 7.30
C GLN A 99 0.91 -7.71 7.42
N THR A 100 1.41 -7.77 8.64
CA THR A 100 2.75 -7.37 9.03
C THR A 100 3.44 -8.56 9.68
N THR A 101 4.76 -8.68 9.48
CA THR A 101 5.55 -9.74 10.12
C THR A 101 5.89 -9.36 11.56
N ARG A 102 6.13 -8.07 11.81
CA ARG A 102 6.38 -7.52 13.14
C ARG A 102 5.18 -6.71 13.58
N ILE A 103 4.81 -6.82 14.85
CA ILE A 103 3.63 -6.15 15.39
C ILE A 103 3.76 -4.62 15.32
N GLU A 104 4.97 -4.09 15.49
CA GLU A 104 5.28 -2.68 15.36
C GLU A 104 5.13 -2.15 13.92
N ASP A 105 5.28 -3.01 12.90
CA ASP A 105 5.10 -2.58 11.51
C ASP A 105 3.65 -2.16 11.25
N THR A 106 2.67 -2.63 12.02
CA THR A 106 1.27 -2.19 11.92
C THR A 106 1.15 -0.70 12.24
N ALA A 107 1.86 -0.23 13.28
CA ALA A 107 1.98 1.18 13.59
C ALA A 107 2.76 1.92 12.49
N TYR A 108 3.82 1.31 11.96
CA TYR A 108 4.62 1.94 10.91
C TYR A 108 3.94 2.01 9.54
N CYS A 109 2.90 1.23 9.27
CA CYS A 109 2.03 1.44 8.12
C CYS A 109 1.33 2.81 8.17
N LEU A 110 1.04 3.29 9.38
CA LEU A 110 0.33 4.53 9.65
C LEU A 110 1.25 5.73 9.70
N LEU A 111 2.56 5.57 9.91
CA LEU A 111 3.56 6.66 9.87
C LEU A 111 3.48 7.50 8.60
N GLY A 112 3.18 6.84 7.47
CA GLY A 112 2.83 7.52 6.24
C GLY A 112 1.59 8.38 6.46
N LEU A 113 0.48 7.75 6.78
CA LEU A 113 -0.82 8.41 6.82
C LEU A 113 -0.99 9.46 7.94
N SER A 114 -0.36 9.26 9.09
CA SER A 114 -0.38 10.17 10.22
C SER A 114 0.69 11.22 10.02
N SER A 115 0.40 12.48 10.32
CA SER A 115 1.39 13.59 10.27
C SER A 115 2.38 13.51 11.44
N VAL A 116 2.88 12.31 11.73
CA VAL A 116 3.76 11.95 12.84
C VAL A 116 5.11 11.58 12.25
N ASN A 117 6.17 12.20 12.73
CA ASN A 117 7.53 11.84 12.39
C ASN A 117 8.16 11.13 13.59
N MET A 118 8.33 9.81 13.49
CA MET A 118 8.95 8.99 14.55
C MET A 118 10.02 8.06 13.94
N PRO A 119 11.19 7.89 14.60
CA PRO A 119 12.17 6.91 14.19
C PRO A 119 11.61 5.49 14.32
N LEU A 120 11.88 4.65 13.32
CA LEU A 120 11.58 3.22 13.34
C LEU A 120 12.50 2.55 14.38
N LEU A 121 11.92 2.05 15.46
CA LEU A 121 12.60 1.37 16.56
C LEU A 121 12.05 -0.05 16.68
N TYR A 122 12.74 -0.99 16.04
CA TYR A 122 12.37 -2.39 16.13
C TYR A 122 12.62 -2.95 17.53
N GLY A 123 11.67 -3.75 18.03
CA GLY A 123 11.69 -4.27 19.40
C GLY A 123 10.80 -3.53 20.40
N GLU A 124 10.10 -2.46 19.99
CA GLU A 124 9.11 -1.77 20.83
C GLU A 124 7.79 -2.56 20.99
N GLY A 125 7.48 -3.46 20.06
CA GLY A 125 6.23 -4.22 20.05
C GLY A 125 5.00 -3.29 19.93
N GLU A 126 3.95 -3.57 20.71
CA GLU A 126 2.71 -2.78 20.70
C GLU A 126 2.90 -1.32 21.12
N LYS A 127 4.00 -1.00 21.84
CA LYS A 127 4.31 0.38 22.26
C LYS A 127 4.53 1.32 21.09
N ALA A 128 4.87 0.80 19.90
CA ALA A 128 5.00 1.61 18.70
C ALA A 128 3.68 2.32 18.34
N PHE A 129 2.52 1.72 18.64
CA PHE A 129 1.21 2.30 18.35
C PHE A 129 0.86 3.47 19.28
N LEU A 130 1.37 3.48 20.53
CA LEU A 130 1.13 4.56 21.49
C LEU A 130 1.80 5.89 21.11
N ARG A 131 2.67 5.87 20.10
CA ARG A 131 3.43 7.04 19.62
C ARG A 131 2.78 7.71 18.40
N LEU A 132 1.69 7.15 17.88
CA LEU A 132 0.89 7.67 16.77
C LEU A 132 -0.23 8.59 17.26
#